data_AF-A0A1B9AU63-F1
#
_entry.id   AF-A0A1B9AU63-F1
#
_cell.length_a   1.000
_cell.length_b   1.000
_cell.length_c   1.000
_cell.angle_alpha   90.00
_cell.angle_beta   90.00
_cell.angle_gamma   90.00
#
_symmetry.space_group_name_H-M   'P 1'
#
loop_
_entity.id
_entity.type
_entity.pdbx_description
1 polymer ?
#
loop_
_entity_poly.entity_id
_entity_poly.type
_entity_poly.pdbx_seq_one_letter_code
_entity_poly.pdbx_strand_id
1 'polypeptide(L)' 'MSILLESQIKSLRTEGLLHLVEDVEKRIGSHVAGGDPVDEYVQQQRYILDLVQEELKRRNTCHV' A
#
# COMPACT_ATOMS: atom_id res chain seq x y z
N MET A 1 10.80 -11.35 2.77
CA MET A 1 10.27 -10.51 3.86
C MET A 1 8.85 -10.03 3.51
N SER A 2 7.91 -10.93 3.19
CA SER A 2 6.53 -10.58 2.79
C SER A 2 5.52 -10.81 3.91
N ILE A 3 5.68 -11.91 4.66
CA ILE A 3 4.71 -12.40 5.65
C ILE A 3 4.46 -11.39 6.80
N LEU A 4 5.52 -10.72 7.28
CA LEU A 4 5.40 -9.75 8.39
C LEU A 4 4.61 -8.50 7.95
N LEU A 5 4.86 -8.01 6.75
CA LEU A 5 4.19 -6.84 6.19
C LEU A 5 2.69 -7.12 5.98
N GLU A 6 2.36 -8.24 5.35
CA GLU A 6 0.97 -8.67 5.16
C GLU A 6 0.23 -8.82 6.49
N SER A 7 0.88 -9.40 7.50
CA SER A 7 0.27 -9.53 8.82
C SER A 7 0.01 -8.18 9.49
N GLN A 8 0.92 -7.21 9.31
CA GLN A 8 0.73 -5.85 9.82
C GLN A 8 -0.43 -5.16 9.09
N ILE A 9 -0.50 -5.25 7.75
CA ILE A 9 -1.60 -4.70 6.94
C ILE A 9 -2.94 -5.29 7.40
N LYS A 10 -3.05 -6.61 7.57
CA LYS A 10 -4.26 -7.28 8.04
C LYS A 10 -4.70 -6.82 9.43
N SER A 11 -3.76 -6.39 10.29
CA SER A 11 -4.06 -5.90 11.64
C SER A 11 -4.53 -4.45 11.71
N LEU A 12 -4.31 -3.65 10.65
CA LEU A 12 -4.72 -2.24 10.62
C LEU A 12 -6.25 -2.10 10.58
N ARG A 13 -6.77 -1.01 11.15
CA ARG A 13 -8.17 -0.60 10.93
C ARG A 13 -8.35 -0.06 9.52
N THR A 14 -9.59 -0.02 9.03
CA THR A 14 -9.90 0.48 7.67
C THR A 14 -9.38 1.90 7.45
N GLU A 15 -9.51 2.79 8.43
CA GLU A 15 -8.93 4.15 8.39
C GLU A 15 -7.41 4.12 8.21
N GLY A 16 -6.72 3.24 8.95
CA GLY A 16 -5.27 3.06 8.82
C GLY A 16 -4.85 2.52 7.46
N LEU A 17 -5.67 1.65 6.85
CA LEU A 17 -5.44 1.18 5.48
C LEU A 17 -5.62 2.31 4.45
N LEU A 18 -6.64 3.16 4.61
CA LEU A 18 -6.86 4.31 3.73
C LEU A 18 -5.70 5.33 3.82
N HIS A 19 -5.23 5.64 5.04
CA HIS A 19 -4.05 6.49 5.21
C HIS A 19 -2.79 5.90 4.57
N LEU A 20 -2.64 4.58 4.61
CA LEU A 20 -1.50 3.91 3.97
C LEU A 20 -1.58 3.99 2.44
N VAL A 21 -2.78 3.94 1.84
CA VAL A 21 -2.97 4.22 0.40
C VAL A 21 -2.48 5.64 0.07
N GLU A 22 -2.98 6.65 0.79
CA GLU A 22 -2.64 8.05 0.56
C GLU A 22 -1.12 8.31 0.69
N ASP A 23 -0.48 7.72 1.71
CA ASP A 23 0.96 7.85 1.94
C ASP A 23 1.78 7.23 0.82
N VAL A 24 1.42 6.01 0.39
CA VAL A 24 2.12 5.29 -0.69
C VAL A 24 1.99 6.02 -2.02
N GLU A 25 0.80 6.51 -2.37
CA GLU A 25 0.57 7.30 -3.58
C GLU A 25 1.41 8.59 -3.58
N LYS A 26 1.44 9.29 -2.43
CA LYS A 26 2.25 10.51 -2.26
C LYS A 26 3.74 10.22 -2.39
N ARG A 27 4.22 9.11 -1.83
CA ARG A 27 5.63 8.68 -1.94
C ARG A 27 6.01 8.40 -3.39
N ILE A 28 5.18 7.65 -4.12
CA ILE A 28 5.41 7.38 -5.55
C ILE A 28 5.43 8.70 -6.33
N GLY A 29 4.41 9.53 -6.17
CA GLY A 29 4.30 10.81 -6.89
C GLY A 29 5.48 11.75 -6.61
N SER A 30 5.87 11.89 -5.34
CA SER A 30 7.00 12.72 -4.95
C SER A 30 8.33 12.19 -5.48
N HIS A 31 8.51 10.87 -5.53
CA HIS A 31 9.74 10.24 -6.00
C HIS A 31 9.89 10.35 -7.52
N VAL A 32 8.78 10.18 -8.26
CA VAL A 32 8.75 10.33 -9.72
C VAL A 32 8.93 11.78 -10.16
N ALA A 33 8.36 12.74 -9.43
CA ALA A 33 8.49 14.16 -9.74
C ALA A 33 9.96 14.67 -9.66
N GLY A 34 10.85 13.93 -8.98
CA GLY A 34 12.27 14.24 -8.86
C GLY A 34 13.10 14.04 -10.15
N GLY A 35 12.52 13.45 -11.20
CA GLY A 35 13.15 13.33 -12.53
C GLY A 35 14.08 12.14 -12.73
N ASP A 36 14.47 11.44 -11.67
CA ASP A 36 15.22 10.18 -11.72
C ASP A 36 14.69 9.18 -10.66
N PRO A 37 13.49 8.60 -10.88
CA PRO A 37 12.92 7.66 -9.93
C PRO A 37 13.67 6.34 -9.94
N VAL A 38 14.13 5.93 -8.75
CA VAL A 38 14.59 4.55 -8.51
C VAL A 38 13.42 3.57 -8.71
N ASP A 39 13.46 2.79 -9.80
CA ASP A 39 12.41 1.84 -10.15
C ASP A 39 12.14 0.81 -9.06
N GLU A 40 13.18 0.29 -8.41
CA GLU A 40 13.06 -0.69 -7.32
C GLU A 40 12.22 -0.15 -6.15
N TYR A 41 12.41 1.13 -5.82
CA TYR A 41 11.63 1.80 -4.78
C TYR A 41 10.17 1.93 -5.22
N VAL A 42 9.91 2.34 -6.47
CA VAL A 42 8.55 2.46 -7.00
C VAL A 42 7.84 1.11 -7.01
N GLN A 43 8.53 0.03 -7.40
CA GLN A 43 7.98 -1.33 -7.38
C GLN A 43 7.67 -1.79 -5.95
N GLN A 44 8.54 -1.47 -4.99
CA GLN A 44 8.27 -1.77 -3.58
C GLN A 44 7.04 -1.03 -3.06
N GLN A 45 6.89 0.26 -3.39
CA GLN A 45 5.71 1.03 -3.02
C GLN A 45 4.42 0.47 -3.66
N ARG A 46 4.49 0.09 -4.95
CA ARG A 46 3.36 -0.56 -5.64
C ARG A 46 2.97 -1.89 -5.00
N TYR A 47 3.94 -2.72 -4.63
CA TYR A 47 3.66 -3.97 -3.93
C TYR A 47 2.92 -3.74 -2.59
N ILE A 48 3.31 -2.72 -1.83
CA ILE A 48 2.60 -2.34 -0.59
C ILE A 48 1.17 -1.88 -0.92
N LEU A 49 0.99 -1.05 -1.97
CA LEU A 49 -0.31 -0.59 -2.40
C LEU A 49 -1.24 -1.75 -2.77
N ASP A 50 -0.74 -2.72 -3.53
CA ASP A 50 -1.51 -3.89 -3.96
C ASP A 50 -2.02 -4.69 -2.75
N LEU A 51 -1.14 -4.95 -1.76
CA LEU A 51 -1.53 -5.66 -0.54
C LEU A 51 -2.61 -4.93 0.27
N VAL A 52 -2.52 -3.61 0.36
CA VAL A 52 -3.51 -2.78 1.08
C VAL A 52 -4.85 -2.78 0.34
N GLN A 53 -4.82 -2.67 -0.99
CA GLN A 53 -6.02 -2.71 -1.82
C GLN A 53 -6.69 -4.09 -1.78
N GLU A 54 -5.92 -5.18 -1.78
CA GLU A 54 -6.44 -6.54 -1.60
C GLU A 54 -7.16 -6.70 -0.25
N GLU A 55 -6.57 -6.20 0.84
CA GLU A 55 -7.18 -6.27 2.16
C GLU A 55 -8.44 -5.40 2.26
N LEU A 56 -8.44 -4.19 1.69
CA LEU A 56 -9.64 -3.35 1.60
C LEU A 56 -10.75 -4.03 0.80
N LYS A 57 -10.43 -4.63 -0.35
CA LYS A 57 -11.38 -5.43 -1.15
C LYS A 57 -11.94 -6.59 -0.33
N ARG A 58 -11.09 -7.34 0.36
CA ARG A 58 -11.50 -8.45 1.24
C ARG A 58 -12.48 -8.01 2.33
N ARG A 59 -12.25 -6.85 2.95
CA ARG A 59 -13.15 -6.31 3.99
C ARG A 59 -14.50 -5.87 3.44
N ASN A 60 -14.50 -5.31 2.23
CA ASN A 60 -15.73 -4.90 1.56
C ASN A 60 -16.54 -6.11 1.06
N THR A 61 -15.87 -7.20 0.63
CA THR A 61 -16.55 -8.44 0.20
C THR A 61 -16.98 -9.34 1.36
N CYS A 62 -16.39 -9.20 2.55
CA CYS A 62 -16.80 -9.94 3.75
C CYS A 62 -18.00 -9.32 4.49
N HIS A 63 -18.59 -8.24 3.96
CA HIS A 63 -19.77 -7.56 4.49
C HIS A 63 -21.11 -8.05 3.87
N VAL A 64 -21.11 -9.21 3.20
CA VAL A 64 -22.30 -9.88 2.62
C VAL A 64 -22.69 -11.09 3.43
#